data_AF-A0A061SHL8-F1
#
_entry.id   AF-A0A061SHL8-F1
#
_cell.length_a   1.000
_cell.length_b   1.000
_cell.length_c   1.000
_cell.angle_alpha   90.00
_cell.angle_beta   90.00
_cell.angle_gamma   90.00
#
_symmetry.space_group_name_H-M   'P 1'
#
loop_
_entity.id
_entity.type
_entity.pdbx_description
1 polymer ?
#
loop_
_entity_poly.entity_id
_entity_poly.type
_entity_poly.pdbx_seq_one_letter_code
_entity_poly.pdbx_strand_id
1 'polypeptide(L)'
;MFKKLFGTSSSKPPSTSSIGGQGKADTLGALEKLDETLEMLTKRSSLLSKKIFEQKNKAMELTKAGNKRAALLSLKNKKLYETQLEQIENNILRIHEQKISLENQSTTIQTVTALQASTEASKQAFKDMNIDKVDKVLDDINEQNDQMREINEAIGQPTGLMANMDDDDLMAELEEMEAEQLDSELMEPAVPTQ
;
A
#
# COMPACT_ATOMS: atom_id res chain seq x y z
N MET A 1 46.24 -18.33 -23.76
CA MET A 1 47.21 -17.34 -23.26
C MET A 1 46.99 -16.04 -24.01
N PHE A 2 46.17 -15.13 -23.47
CA PHE A 2 46.58 -13.94 -22.71
C PHE A 2 47.11 -12.78 -23.58
N LYS A 3 46.18 -11.99 -24.16
CA LYS A 3 46.23 -10.51 -24.30
C LYS A 3 45.09 -10.01 -25.20
N LYS A 4 43.90 -9.86 -24.62
CA LYS A 4 42.87 -8.90 -25.04
C LYS A 4 41.90 -8.60 -23.87
N LEU A 5 42.50 -8.53 -22.68
CA LEU A 5 41.91 -8.02 -21.45
C LEU A 5 42.30 -6.54 -21.35
N PHE A 6 41.32 -5.67 -21.17
CA PHE A 6 41.42 -4.22 -20.95
C PHE A 6 41.57 -3.32 -22.20
N GLY A 7 40.41 -3.03 -22.82
CA GLY A 7 40.16 -1.79 -23.54
C GLY A 7 39.00 -1.08 -22.87
N THR A 8 39.31 -0.03 -22.11
CA THR A 8 38.38 0.83 -21.39
C THR A 8 37.61 1.72 -22.36
N SER A 9 36.34 1.41 -22.63
CA SER A 9 35.40 2.40 -23.16
C SER A 9 34.58 2.93 -22.00
N SER A 10 34.81 4.20 -21.67
CA SER A 10 34.08 5.01 -20.71
C SER A 10 32.56 4.94 -20.93
N SER A 11 31.87 4.09 -20.17
CA SER A 11 30.41 4.12 -20.07
C SER A 11 30.01 5.32 -19.22
N LYS A 12 29.57 6.38 -19.91
CA LYS A 12 28.78 7.47 -19.34
C LYS A 12 27.67 6.83 -18.47
N PRO A 13 27.45 7.27 -17.21
CA PRO A 13 26.35 6.72 -16.40
C PRO A 13 25.04 6.97 -17.16
N PRO A 14 24.07 6.03 -17.10
CA PRO A 14 22.79 6.23 -17.75
C PRO A 14 22.18 7.49 -17.15
N SER A 15 21.96 8.49 -18.02
CA SER A 15 21.15 9.64 -17.71
C SER A 15 19.85 9.15 -17.11
N THR A 16 19.55 9.62 -15.89
CA THR A 16 18.27 9.46 -15.22
C THR A 16 17.16 9.80 -16.20
N SER A 17 16.57 8.77 -16.81
CA SER A 17 15.37 8.91 -17.62
C SER A 17 14.30 9.46 -16.71
N SER A 18 13.70 10.55 -17.15
CA SER A 18 12.61 11.26 -16.49
C SER A 18 11.57 10.28 -15.93
N ILE A 19 11.52 10.16 -14.60
CA ILE A 19 10.34 9.71 -13.88
C ILE A 19 9.35 10.86 -13.97
N GLY A 20 8.68 10.96 -15.11
CA GLY A 20 7.83 12.08 -15.46
C GLY A 20 6.87 11.64 -16.54
N GLY A 21 5.73 11.08 -16.15
CA GLY A 21 4.53 11.08 -16.99
C GLY A 21 4.02 9.75 -17.54
N GLN A 22 4.76 8.64 -17.51
CA GLN A 22 4.30 7.38 -18.15
C GLN A 22 3.67 6.34 -17.21
N GLY A 23 3.85 6.44 -15.88
CA GLY A 23 3.37 5.41 -14.95
C GLY A 23 1.85 5.32 -14.76
N LYS A 24 1.11 6.44 -14.83
CA LYS A 24 -0.35 6.45 -14.61
C LYS A 24 -1.15 5.88 -15.80
N ALA A 25 -0.67 6.09 -17.03
CA ALA A 25 -1.35 5.61 -18.23
C ALA A 25 -1.21 4.08 -18.39
N ASP A 26 -0.16 3.49 -17.84
CA ASP A 26 0.12 2.05 -17.94
C ASP A 26 -0.62 1.23 -16.87
N THR A 27 -0.75 1.75 -15.64
CA THR A 27 -1.43 1.04 -14.55
C THR A 27 -2.93 0.86 -14.80
N LEU A 28 -3.61 1.88 -15.35
CA LEU A 28 -5.04 1.80 -15.63
C LEU A 28 -5.35 0.79 -16.75
N GLY A 29 -4.56 0.81 -17.82
CA GLY A 29 -4.69 -0.17 -18.90
C GLY A 29 -4.31 -1.60 -18.47
N ALA A 30 -3.38 -1.75 -17.52
CA ALA A 30 -3.09 -3.04 -16.91
C ALA A 30 -4.24 -3.56 -16.03
N LEU A 31 -4.89 -2.70 -15.25
CA LEU A 31 -6.08 -3.06 -14.46
C LEU A 31 -7.24 -3.51 -15.37
N GLU A 32 -7.50 -2.80 -16.46
CA GLU A 32 -8.53 -3.15 -17.44
C GLU A 32 -8.28 -4.54 -18.05
N LYS A 33 -7.03 -4.84 -18.45
CA LYS A 33 -6.66 -6.18 -18.95
C LYS A 33 -6.83 -7.29 -17.91
N LEU A 34 -6.53 -7.00 -16.63
CA LEU A 34 -6.75 -7.96 -15.54
C LEU A 34 -8.26 -8.24 -15.39
N ASP A 35 -9.11 -7.21 -15.50
CA ASP A 35 -10.57 -7.35 -15.43
C ASP A 35 -11.16 -8.13 -16.61
N GLU A 36 -10.74 -7.83 -17.84
CA GLU A 36 -11.12 -8.62 -19.03
C GLU A 36 -10.74 -10.10 -18.87
N THR A 37 -9.55 -10.35 -18.32
CA THR A 37 -9.06 -11.71 -18.09
C THR A 37 -9.86 -12.42 -16.99
N LEU A 38 -10.20 -11.73 -15.90
CA LEU A 38 -11.08 -12.27 -14.85
C LEU A 38 -12.44 -12.64 -15.39
N GLU A 39 -13.05 -11.79 -16.22
CA GLU A 39 -14.35 -12.07 -16.83
C GLU A 39 -14.29 -13.34 -17.72
N MET A 40 -13.25 -13.44 -18.55
CA MET A 40 -13.02 -14.59 -19.42
C MET A 40 -12.83 -15.90 -18.62
N LEU A 41 -11.99 -15.86 -17.58
CA LEU A 41 -11.75 -17.03 -16.73
C LEU A 41 -13.00 -17.43 -15.92
N THR A 42 -13.77 -16.46 -15.43
CA THR A 42 -15.02 -16.70 -14.70
C THR A 42 -16.06 -17.36 -15.61
N LYS A 43 -16.22 -16.87 -16.84
CA LYS A 43 -17.08 -17.51 -17.85
C LYS A 43 -16.63 -18.95 -18.13
N ARG A 44 -15.32 -19.17 -18.27
CA ARG A 44 -14.75 -20.51 -18.48
C ARG A 44 -14.97 -21.44 -17.29
N SER A 45 -14.81 -20.96 -16.06
CA SER A 45 -15.12 -21.69 -14.83
C SER A 45 -16.59 -22.14 -14.82
N SER A 46 -17.53 -21.23 -15.09
CA SER A 46 -18.96 -21.55 -15.18
C SER A 46 -19.26 -22.64 -16.21
N LEU A 47 -18.65 -22.56 -17.39
CA LEU A 47 -18.80 -23.59 -18.43
C LEU A 47 -18.24 -24.95 -18.01
N LEU A 48 -17.09 -24.99 -17.33
CA LEU A 48 -16.52 -26.24 -16.81
C LEU A 48 -17.41 -26.85 -15.72
N SER A 49 -17.94 -26.03 -14.80
CA SER A 49 -18.90 -26.47 -13.78
C SER A 49 -20.16 -27.10 -14.39
N LYS A 50 -20.71 -26.50 -15.46
CA LYS A 50 -21.83 -27.10 -16.22
C LYS A 50 -21.45 -28.45 -16.82
N LYS A 51 -20.29 -28.55 -17.48
CA LYS A 51 -19.80 -29.83 -18.05
C LYS A 51 -19.58 -30.91 -16.99
N ILE A 52 -19.07 -30.55 -15.81
CA ILE A 52 -18.90 -31.47 -14.68
C ILE A 52 -20.25 -32.04 -14.25
N PHE A 53 -21.27 -31.17 -14.11
CA PHE A 53 -22.63 -31.59 -13.76
C PHE A 53 -23.25 -32.50 -14.83
N GLU A 54 -23.11 -32.16 -16.11
CA GLU A 54 -23.57 -32.98 -17.23
C GLU A 54 -22.93 -34.37 -17.24
N GLN A 55 -21.60 -34.46 -17.07
CA GLN A 55 -20.90 -35.76 -17.02
C GLN A 55 -21.31 -36.58 -15.80
N LYS A 56 -21.58 -35.94 -14.64
CA LYS A 56 -22.09 -36.61 -13.44
C LYS A 56 -23.47 -37.23 -13.70
N ASN A 57 -24.40 -36.47 -14.28
CA ASN A 57 -25.74 -36.97 -14.58
C ASN A 57 -25.70 -38.09 -15.62
N LYS A 58 -24.92 -37.91 -16.69
CA LYS A 58 -24.71 -38.94 -17.71
C LYS A 58 -24.13 -40.23 -17.12
N ALA A 59 -23.17 -40.14 -16.21
CA ALA A 59 -22.63 -41.31 -15.52
C ALA A 59 -23.70 -42.02 -14.67
N MET A 60 -24.57 -41.27 -13.99
CA MET A 60 -25.66 -41.81 -13.19
C MET A 60 -26.70 -42.54 -14.05
N GLU A 61 -27.12 -41.95 -15.16
CA GLU A 61 -28.05 -42.57 -16.12
C GLU A 61 -27.48 -43.86 -16.71
N LEU A 62 -26.23 -43.84 -17.17
CA LEU A 62 -25.57 -45.02 -17.72
C LEU A 62 -25.38 -46.14 -16.70
N THR A 63 -25.18 -45.77 -15.42
CA THR A 63 -25.12 -46.74 -14.31
C THR A 63 -26.47 -47.41 -14.09
N LYS A 64 -27.57 -46.64 -14.08
CA LYS A 64 -28.94 -47.17 -13.99
C LYS A 64 -29.29 -48.08 -15.16
N ALA A 65 -28.77 -47.78 -16.35
CA ALA A 65 -28.92 -48.60 -17.55
C ALA A 65 -27.98 -49.83 -17.60
N GLY A 66 -27.19 -50.09 -16.55
CA GLY A 66 -26.25 -51.22 -16.51
C GLY A 66 -25.01 -51.08 -17.40
N ASN A 67 -24.83 -49.95 -18.08
CA ASN A 67 -23.70 -49.72 -18.98
C ASN A 67 -22.47 -49.19 -18.25
N LYS A 68 -21.83 -50.09 -17.49
CA LYS A 68 -20.68 -49.78 -16.63
C LYS A 68 -19.50 -49.14 -17.38
N ARG A 69 -19.18 -49.61 -18.59
CA ARG A 69 -18.05 -49.08 -19.38
C ARG A 69 -18.28 -47.62 -19.78
N ALA A 70 -19.48 -47.30 -20.25
CA ALA A 70 -19.80 -45.92 -20.64
C ALA A 70 -19.89 -44.99 -19.42
N ALA A 71 -20.44 -45.48 -18.29
CA ALA A 71 -20.47 -44.72 -17.03
C ALA A 71 -19.06 -44.36 -16.54
N LEU A 72 -18.11 -45.31 -16.59
CA LEU A 72 -16.71 -45.07 -16.23
C LEU A 72 -16.05 -44.01 -17.13
N LEU A 73 -16.35 -44.01 -18.44
CA LEU A 73 -15.84 -42.99 -19.36
C LEU A 73 -16.36 -41.59 -18.99
N SER A 74 -17.66 -41.46 -18.69
CA SER A 74 -18.24 -40.19 -18.23
C SER A 74 -17.60 -39.69 -16.92
N LEU A 75 -17.31 -40.59 -15.98
CA LEU A 75 -16.59 -40.24 -14.74
C LEU A 75 -15.15 -39.79 -15.00
N LYS A 76 -14.43 -40.40 -15.94
CA LYS A 76 -13.08 -39.94 -16.34
C LYS A 76 -13.14 -38.54 -16.95
N ASN A 77 -14.10 -38.27 -17.83
CA ASN A 77 -14.30 -36.94 -18.40
C ASN A 77 -14.66 -35.90 -17.32
N LYS A 78 -15.53 -36.26 -16.38
CA LYS A 78 -15.84 -35.42 -15.20
C LYS A 78 -14.57 -35.04 -14.46
N LYS A 79 -13.71 -36.01 -14.12
CA LYS A 79 -12.48 -35.76 -13.35
C LYS A 79 -11.47 -34.88 -14.12
N LEU A 80 -11.42 -35.04 -15.45
CA LEU A 80 -10.63 -34.16 -16.31
C LEU A 80 -11.12 -32.70 -16.24
N TYR A 81 -12.43 -32.47 -16.32
CA TYR A 81 -13.00 -31.13 -16.20
C TYR A 81 -12.82 -30.54 -14.80
N GLU A 82 -12.92 -31.34 -13.73
CA GLU A 82 -12.61 -30.90 -12.36
C GLU A 82 -11.17 -30.40 -12.23
N THR A 83 -10.21 -31.14 -12.81
CA THR A 83 -8.80 -30.74 -12.80
C THR A 83 -8.59 -29.42 -13.55
N GLN A 84 -9.28 -29.23 -14.68
CA GLN A 84 -9.23 -27.97 -15.42
C GLN A 84 -9.89 -26.82 -14.64
N LEU A 85 -11.00 -27.09 -13.96
CA LEU A 85 -11.70 -26.10 -13.15
C LEU A 85 -10.80 -25.60 -12.02
N GLU A 86 -10.15 -26.51 -11.28
CA GLU A 86 -9.20 -26.17 -10.21
C GLU A 86 -8.06 -25.29 -10.73
N GLN A 87 -7.51 -25.59 -11.90
CA GLN A 87 -6.48 -24.75 -12.52
C GLN A 87 -6.99 -23.33 -12.85
N ILE A 88 -8.23 -23.22 -13.36
CA ILE A 88 -8.84 -21.93 -13.67
C ILE A 88 -9.12 -21.13 -12.40
N GLU A 89 -9.63 -21.77 -11.35
CA GLU A 89 -9.89 -21.13 -10.05
C GLU A 89 -8.58 -20.62 -9.42
N ASN A 90 -7.49 -21.41 -9.49
CA ASN A 90 -6.17 -20.96 -9.07
C ASN A 90 -5.67 -19.75 -9.87
N ASN A 91 -5.93 -19.69 -11.18
CA ASN A 91 -5.55 -18.55 -12.00
C ASN A 91 -6.39 -17.30 -11.68
N ILE A 92 -7.68 -17.46 -11.39
CA ILE A 92 -8.56 -16.37 -10.95
C ILE A 92 -8.00 -15.74 -9.65
N LEU A 93 -7.63 -16.57 -8.66
CA LEU A 93 -7.04 -16.10 -7.41
C LEU A 93 -5.75 -15.29 -7.65
N ARG A 94 -4.84 -15.80 -8.48
CA ARG A 94 -3.59 -15.10 -8.83
C ARG A 94 -3.84 -13.73 -9.46
N ILE A 95 -4.86 -13.62 -10.32
CA ILE A 95 -5.19 -12.34 -10.97
C ILE A 95 -5.80 -11.37 -9.96
N HIS A 96 -6.65 -11.84 -9.05
CA HIS A 96 -7.16 -10.99 -7.96
C HIS A 96 -6.05 -10.45 -7.07
N GLU A 97 -5.10 -11.31 -6.67
CA GLU A 97 -3.92 -10.88 -5.91
C GLU A 97 -3.10 -9.83 -6.66
N GLN A 98 -2.89 -10.03 -7.97
CA GLN A 98 -2.15 -9.08 -8.80
C GLN A 98 -2.88 -7.75 -8.96
N LYS A 99 -4.23 -7.77 -9.06
CA LYS A 99 -5.05 -6.56 -9.13
C LYS A 99 -4.91 -5.73 -7.85
N ILE A 100 -5.07 -6.36 -6.69
CA ILE A 100 -4.91 -5.69 -5.38
C ILE A 100 -3.49 -5.10 -5.24
N SER A 101 -2.46 -5.87 -5.64
CA SER A 101 -1.08 -5.38 -5.62
C SER A 101 -0.90 -4.13 -6.50
N LEU A 102 -1.47 -4.12 -7.70
CA LEU A 102 -1.36 -3.01 -8.64
C LEU A 102 -2.13 -1.76 -8.16
N GLU A 103 -3.29 -1.95 -7.53
CA GLU A 103 -4.05 -0.87 -6.89
C GLU A 103 -3.24 -0.22 -5.76
N ASN A 104 -2.62 -1.02 -4.89
CA ASN A 104 -1.74 -0.52 -3.83
C ASN A 104 -0.54 0.24 -4.40
N GLN A 105 0.12 -0.30 -5.43
CA GLN A 105 1.23 0.37 -6.12
C GLN A 105 0.79 1.71 -6.73
N SER A 106 -0.40 1.77 -7.34
CA SER A 106 -0.97 3.02 -7.88
C SER A 106 -1.11 4.08 -6.79
N THR A 107 -1.67 3.71 -5.63
CA THR A 107 -1.78 4.62 -4.47
C THR A 107 -0.40 5.09 -3.99
N THR A 108 0.57 4.19 -3.82
CA THR A 108 1.94 4.56 -3.41
C THR A 108 2.58 5.53 -4.40
N ILE A 109 2.45 5.28 -5.71
CA ILE A 109 2.96 6.18 -6.75
C ILE A 109 2.31 7.57 -6.64
N GLN A 110 1.00 7.63 -6.41
CA GLN A 110 0.28 8.91 -6.25
C GLN A 110 0.79 9.68 -5.03
N THR A 111 0.97 9.02 -3.89
CA THR A 111 1.54 9.63 -2.68
C THR A 111 2.94 10.18 -2.93
N VAL A 112 3.83 9.37 -3.52
CA VAL A 112 5.20 9.81 -3.84
C VAL A 112 5.19 10.99 -4.80
N THR A 113 4.33 10.97 -5.83
CA THR A 113 4.19 12.08 -6.77
C THR A 113 3.74 13.37 -6.06
N ALA A 114 2.80 13.27 -5.12
CA ALA A 114 2.33 14.42 -4.35
C ALA A 114 3.45 14.99 -3.43
N LEU A 115 4.22 14.11 -2.77
CA LEU A 115 5.36 14.52 -1.95
C LEU A 115 6.48 15.18 -2.79
N GLN A 116 6.74 14.67 -4.00
CA GLN A 116 7.67 15.30 -4.94
C GLN A 116 7.21 16.70 -5.35
N ALA A 117 5.93 16.84 -5.72
CA ALA A 117 5.36 18.15 -6.07
C ALA A 117 5.41 19.14 -4.89
N SER A 118 5.09 18.68 -3.69
CA SER A 118 5.21 19.48 -2.46
C SER A 118 6.65 19.92 -2.21
N THR A 119 7.61 19.01 -2.33
CA THR A 119 9.04 19.30 -2.15
C THR A 119 9.53 20.33 -3.18
N GLU A 120 9.12 20.21 -4.44
CA GLU A 120 9.51 21.17 -5.48
C GLU A 120 8.89 22.56 -5.26
N ALA A 121 7.62 22.61 -4.83
CA ALA A 121 6.97 23.86 -4.45
C ALA A 121 7.69 24.53 -3.27
N SER A 122 8.07 23.78 -2.23
CA SER A 122 8.87 24.28 -1.11
C SER A 122 10.23 24.82 -1.56
N LYS A 123 10.93 24.11 -2.46
CA LYS A 123 12.20 24.60 -3.03
C LYS A 123 12.01 25.90 -3.81
N GLN A 124 10.95 26.02 -4.60
CA GLN A 124 10.67 27.25 -5.33
C GLN A 124 10.37 28.40 -4.37
N ALA A 125 9.54 28.19 -3.36
CA ALA A 125 9.27 29.18 -2.32
C ALA A 125 10.56 29.66 -1.62
N PHE A 126 11.48 28.75 -1.29
CA PHE A 126 12.78 29.11 -0.73
C PHE A 126 13.69 29.86 -1.70
N LYS A 127 13.65 29.56 -3.00
CA LYS A 127 14.39 30.32 -4.02
C LYS A 127 13.84 31.73 -4.17
N ASP A 128 12.51 31.88 -4.18
CA ASP A 128 11.83 33.18 -4.27
C ASP A 128 12.10 34.05 -3.02
N MET A 129 12.31 33.42 -1.85
CA MET A 129 12.77 34.11 -0.64
C MET A 129 14.24 34.53 -0.69
N ASN A 130 15.12 33.75 -1.32
CA ASN A 130 16.59 33.85 -1.16
C ASN A 130 17.33 34.86 -2.05
N ILE A 131 16.73 35.49 -3.06
CA ILE A 131 17.55 36.25 -4.03
C ILE A 131 17.86 37.70 -3.60
N ASP A 132 16.96 38.41 -2.89
CA ASP A 132 17.21 39.83 -2.52
C ASP A 132 16.81 40.19 -1.07
N LYS A 133 16.22 39.24 -0.31
CA LYS A 133 15.63 39.53 1.00
C LYS A 133 16.25 38.80 2.18
N VAL A 134 17.06 37.76 1.95
CA VAL A 134 17.64 36.99 3.05
C VAL A 134 18.69 37.78 3.81
N ASP A 135 19.56 38.56 3.16
CA ASP A 135 20.53 39.41 3.87
C ASP A 135 19.82 40.46 4.75
N LYS A 136 18.78 41.11 4.22
CA LYS A 136 17.96 42.07 5.01
C LYS A 136 17.16 41.40 6.12
N VAL A 137 16.60 40.23 5.88
CA VAL A 137 15.84 39.50 6.90
C VAL A 137 16.78 38.92 7.97
N LEU A 138 18.01 38.54 7.62
CA LEU A 138 19.02 38.13 8.60
C LEU A 138 19.51 39.32 9.43
N ASP A 139 19.70 40.49 8.83
CA ASP A 139 19.99 41.74 9.55
C ASP A 139 18.82 42.14 10.47
N ASP A 140 17.58 42.14 9.98
CA ASP A 140 16.37 42.44 10.76
C ASP A 140 16.11 41.38 11.87
N ILE A 141 16.43 40.10 11.63
CA ILE A 141 16.34 39.01 12.64
C ILE A 141 17.41 39.19 13.71
N ASN A 142 18.62 39.60 13.35
CA ASN A 142 19.68 39.86 14.33
C ASN A 142 19.32 41.07 15.19
N GLU A 143 18.80 42.15 14.59
CA GLU A 143 18.32 43.33 15.31
C GLU A 143 17.10 43.01 16.20
N GLN A 144 16.16 42.20 15.71
CA GLN A 144 15.05 41.70 16.54
C GLN A 144 15.49 40.75 17.64
N ASN A 145 16.47 39.87 17.42
CA ASN A 145 16.98 38.97 18.45
C ASN A 145 17.75 39.71 19.54
N ASP A 146 18.47 40.77 19.19
CA ASP A 146 19.15 41.64 20.15
C ASP A 146 18.12 42.44 20.97
N GLN A 147 17.06 42.96 20.34
CA GLN A 147 15.92 43.55 21.04
C GLN A 147 15.19 42.53 21.93
N MET A 148 15.00 41.30 21.45
CA MET A 148 14.34 40.23 22.21
C MET A 148 15.22 39.74 23.36
N ARG A 149 16.55 39.76 23.22
CA ARG A 149 17.50 39.54 24.31
C ARG A 149 17.41 40.66 25.34
N GLU A 150 17.42 41.93 24.94
CA GLU A 150 17.21 43.07 25.83
C GLU A 150 15.87 42.96 26.58
N ILE A 151 14.80 42.53 25.90
CA ILE A 151 13.48 42.30 26.50
C ILE A 151 13.49 41.12 27.47
N ASN A 152 14.09 39.98 27.12
CA ASN A 152 14.16 38.81 28.01
C ASN A 152 15.13 39.02 29.19
N GLU A 153 16.18 39.80 29.02
CA GLU A 153 17.10 40.22 30.08
C GLU A 153 16.44 41.25 31.00
N ALA A 154 15.52 42.07 30.47
CA ALA A 154 14.65 42.95 31.25
C ALA A 154 13.48 42.22 31.95
N ILE A 155 13.00 41.08 31.41
CA ILE A 155 11.81 40.37 31.90
C ILE A 155 12.14 39.12 32.74
N GLY A 156 13.35 38.57 32.67
CA GLY A 156 13.83 37.54 33.60
C GLY A 156 12.99 36.25 33.62
N GLN A 157 13.38 35.29 32.76
CA GLN A 157 12.93 33.88 32.68
C GLN A 157 11.56 33.59 32.01
N PRO A 158 11.27 32.32 31.71
CA PRO A 158 11.79 31.50 30.62
C PRO A 158 10.73 31.36 29.50
N THR A 159 11.15 31.38 28.22
CA THR A 159 10.22 31.30 27.08
C THR A 159 10.33 29.99 26.30
N GLY A 160 9.18 29.32 26.13
CA GLY A 160 8.95 28.15 25.29
C GLY A 160 7.52 27.60 25.48
N LEU A 161 6.99 26.85 24.52
CA LEU A 161 5.64 26.25 24.57
C LEU A 161 5.43 25.32 25.79
N MET A 162 6.53 24.82 26.35
CA MET A 162 6.61 24.02 27.58
C MET A 162 6.57 24.84 28.88
N ALA A 163 6.79 26.16 28.82
CA ALA A 163 6.67 27.04 30.00
C ALA A 163 5.23 27.50 30.24
N ASN A 164 4.33 27.25 29.28
CA ASN A 164 2.92 27.62 29.31
C ASN A 164 2.00 26.40 29.45
N MET A 165 2.55 25.20 29.66
CA MET A 165 1.72 24.06 30.05
C MET A 165 1.42 24.23 31.53
N ASP A 166 0.14 24.25 31.90
CA ASP A 166 -0.27 24.31 33.30
C ASP A 166 -0.04 22.92 33.91
N ASP A 167 0.93 22.82 34.81
CA ASP A 167 1.28 21.55 35.46
C ASP A 167 0.09 20.98 36.26
N ASP A 168 -0.85 21.83 36.69
CA ASP A 168 -2.06 21.40 37.41
C ASP A 168 -3.08 20.69 36.48
N ASP A 169 -3.26 21.18 35.24
CA ASP A 169 -4.12 20.53 34.23
C ASP A 169 -3.52 19.17 33.79
N LEU A 170 -2.20 19.12 33.62
CA LEU A 170 -1.46 17.89 33.30
C LEU A 170 -1.52 16.86 34.42
N MET A 171 -1.45 17.30 35.69
CA MET A 171 -1.59 16.42 36.85
C MET A 171 -3.00 15.83 36.95
N ALA A 172 -4.04 16.61 36.67
CA ALA A 172 -5.42 16.13 36.66
C ALA A 172 -5.66 15.07 35.56
N GLU A 173 -5.14 15.30 34.35
CA GLU A 173 -5.22 14.35 33.24
C GLU A 173 -4.43 13.06 33.55
N LEU A 174 -3.31 13.17 34.26
CA LEU A 174 -2.52 12.02 34.71
C LEU A 174 -3.27 11.18 35.77
N GLU A 175 -3.89 11.82 36.76
CA GLU A 175 -4.67 11.14 37.80
C GLU A 175 -5.89 10.42 37.22
N GLU A 176 -6.55 10.98 36.20
CA GLU A 176 -7.66 10.32 35.49
C GLU A 176 -7.19 9.06 34.74
N MET A 177 -6.04 9.14 34.04
CA MET A 177 -5.43 7.99 33.37
C MET A 177 -5.04 6.86 34.34
N GLU A 178 -4.53 7.19 35.53
CA GLU A 178 -4.19 6.20 36.55
C GLU A 178 -5.43 5.53 37.15
N ALA A 179 -6.51 6.29 37.37
CA ALA A 179 -7.78 5.76 37.86
C ALA A 179 -8.45 4.81 36.86
N GLU A 180 -8.45 5.16 35.56
CA GLU A 180 -8.96 4.29 34.50
C GLU A 180 -8.17 2.98 34.37
N GLN A 181 -6.83 3.04 34.53
CA GLN A 181 -5.99 1.85 34.54
C GLN A 181 -6.30 0.94 35.73
N LEU A 182 -6.44 1.50 36.93
CA LEU A 182 -6.82 0.76 38.14
C LEU A 182 -8.19 0.08 38.00
N ASP A 183 -9.20 0.79 37.49
CA ASP A 183 -10.52 0.23 37.24
C ASP A 183 -10.47 -0.89 36.18
N SER A 184 -9.62 -0.75 35.16
CA SER A 184 -9.41 -1.81 34.17
C SER A 184 -8.72 -3.05 34.73
N GLU A 185 -7.75 -2.89 35.64
CA GLU A 185 -7.08 -4.00 36.36
C GLU A 185 -8.01 -4.67 37.39
N LEU A 186 -8.94 -3.91 38.00
CA LEU A 186 -9.97 -4.42 38.90
C LEU A 186 -11.09 -5.18 38.15
N MET A 187 -11.27 -4.95 36.84
CA MET A 187 -12.29 -5.60 36.01
C MET A 187 -11.82 -6.88 35.29
N GLU A 188 -10.55 -7.29 35.40
CA GLU A 188 -10.09 -8.63 35.00
C GLU A 188 -10.15 -9.66 36.17
N PRO A 189 -10.56 -10.92 35.91
CA PRO A 189 -11.85 -11.41 36.41
C PRO A 189 -11.76 -12.46 37.54
N ALA A 190 -12.66 -12.39 38.52
CA ALA A 190 -12.95 -13.49 39.44
C ALA A 190 -14.21 -14.27 39.02
N VAL A 191 -14.05 -15.25 38.13
CA VAL A 191 -14.86 -16.51 38.15
C VAL A 191 -14.72 -17.14 39.55
N PRO A 192 -15.63 -18.02 40.10
CA PRO A 192 -16.79 -18.69 39.51
C PRO A 192 -18.00 -18.99 40.48
N THR A 193 -19.02 -19.69 39.95
CA THR A 193 -19.87 -20.74 40.59
C THR A 193 -20.67 -20.46 41.87
N GLN A 194 -22.01 -20.43 41.75
CA GLN A 194 -22.92 -21.50 42.21
C GLN A 194 -24.32 -21.36 41.62
#